data_AF-A0A4Q3G2N9-F1
#
_entry.id   AF-A0A4Q3G2N9-F1
#
_cell.length_a   1.000
_cell.length_b   1.000
_cell.length_c   1.000
_cell.angle_alpha   90.00
_cell.angle_beta   90.00
_cell.angle_gamma   90.00
#
_symmetry.space_group_name_H-M   'P 1'
#
loop_
_entity.id
_entity.type
_entity.pdbx_description
1 polymer ?
#
loop_
_entity_poly.entity_id
_entity_poly.type
_entity_poly.pdbx_seq_one_letter_code
_entity_poly.pdbx_strand_id
1 'polypeptide(L)'
;MSSESEPVGIAATPELFELVRPGEVHHRLPTAVPDAVLLSAGDRYTELVRRVQAGHGKFNADSARELMSKPVCMNSNIHSVLFAPDTLDFWVANADSKNVASETRYTQYNLAELLKSAGAK
;
A
#
# COMPACT_ATOMS: atom_id res chain seq x y z
N MET A 1 1.82 -24.02 -11.89
CA MET A 1 2.18 -22.62 -11.64
C MET A 1 0.89 -21.84 -11.61
N SER A 2 0.36 -21.57 -10.42
CA SER A 2 -0.78 -20.68 -10.22
C SER A 2 -0.37 -19.28 -10.70
N SER A 3 -1.18 -18.69 -11.57
CA SER A 3 -0.95 -17.37 -12.16
C SER A 3 -1.43 -16.27 -11.21
N GLU A 4 -0.81 -16.15 -10.04
CA GLU A 4 -1.06 -15.00 -9.15
C GLU A 4 -0.32 -13.78 -9.69
N SER A 5 -0.98 -12.62 -9.72
CA SER A 5 -0.35 -11.37 -10.14
C SER A 5 0.59 -10.88 -9.05
N GLU A 6 1.89 -10.92 -9.29
CA GLU A 6 2.89 -10.39 -8.36
C GLU A 6 2.96 -8.85 -8.46
N PRO A 7 3.03 -8.13 -7.33
CA PRO A 7 3.21 -6.68 -7.35
C PRO A 7 4.62 -6.32 -7.82
N VAL A 8 4.73 -5.31 -8.68
CA VAL A 8 6.02 -4.81 -9.19
C VAL A 8 6.09 -3.30 -8.98
N GLY A 9 7.19 -2.84 -8.38
CA GLY A 9 7.51 -1.41 -8.31
C GLY A 9 8.19 -0.96 -9.60
N ILE A 10 7.77 0.17 -10.15
CA ILE A 10 8.33 0.74 -11.38
C ILE A 10 8.84 2.15 -11.08
N ALA A 11 10.08 2.42 -11.46
CA ALA A 11 10.59 3.77 -11.56
C ALA A 11 10.95 4.08 -13.00
N ALA A 12 10.30 5.09 -13.58
CA ALA A 12 10.47 5.43 -14.98
C ALA A 12 10.63 6.94 -15.21
N THR A 13 11.55 7.28 -16.11
CA THR A 13 11.67 8.59 -16.79
C THR A 13 11.73 8.30 -18.30
N PRO A 14 11.80 9.31 -19.19
CA PRO A 14 11.93 9.03 -20.63
C PRO A 14 13.15 8.17 -20.99
N GLU A 15 14.23 8.24 -20.21
CA GLU A 15 15.50 7.52 -20.42
C GLU A 15 15.72 6.34 -19.45
N LEU A 16 14.84 6.14 -18.47
CA LEU A 16 15.01 5.15 -17.40
C LEU A 16 13.78 4.26 -17.28
N PHE A 17 14.00 2.95 -17.16
CA PHE A 17 12.97 1.99 -16.79
C PHE A 17 13.57 0.94 -15.86
N GLU A 18 13.26 1.05 -14.57
CA GLU A 18 13.71 0.13 -13.52
C GLU A 18 12.53 -0.58 -12.89
N LEU A 19 12.71 -1.87 -12.60
CA LEU A 19 11.75 -2.71 -11.90
C LEU A 19 12.33 -3.13 -10.55
N VAL A 20 11.46 -3.30 -9.57
CA VAL A 20 11.76 -4.01 -8.32
C VAL A 20 10.63 -4.99 -8.03
N ARG A 21 10.97 -6.27 -7.93
CA ARG A 21 10.04 -7.35 -7.59
C ARG A 21 10.03 -7.65 -6.09
N PRO A 22 9.07 -8.44 -5.59
CA PRO A 22 9.02 -8.81 -4.19
C PRO A 22 10.34 -9.42 -3.72
N GLY A 23 10.86 -8.96 -2.58
CA GLY A 23 12.13 -9.44 -2.03
C GLY A 23 13.40 -9.00 -2.77
N GLU A 24 13.31 -8.21 -3.85
CA GLU A 24 14.49 -7.66 -4.52
C GLU A 24 15.02 -6.41 -3.80
N VAL A 25 16.34 -6.23 -3.83
CA VAL A 25 17.01 -5.01 -3.37
C VAL A 25 17.16 -4.05 -4.54
N HIS A 26 16.93 -2.77 -4.28
CA HIS A 26 17.20 -1.68 -5.22
C HIS A 26 18.09 -0.62 -4.56
N HIS A 27 18.92 0.12 -5.31
CA HIS A 27 19.83 1.11 -4.73
C HIS A 27 19.10 2.22 -3.93
N ARG A 28 17.84 2.52 -4.28
CA ARG A 28 16.94 3.43 -3.53
C ARG A 28 16.13 2.75 -2.41
N LEU A 29 16.05 1.41 -2.42
CA LEU A 29 15.25 0.60 -1.50
C LEU A 29 16.15 -0.54 -0.97
N PRO A 30 17.14 -0.22 -0.13
CA PRO A 30 18.25 -1.11 0.18
C PRO A 30 17.88 -2.31 1.08
N THR A 31 16.72 -2.27 1.74
CA THR A 31 16.28 -3.33 2.66
C THR A 31 15.13 -4.10 2.04
N ALA A 32 15.42 -5.29 1.53
CA ALA A 32 14.41 -6.22 1.05
C ALA A 32 13.60 -6.82 2.21
N VAL A 33 12.32 -7.08 1.95
CA VAL A 33 11.44 -7.87 2.81
C VAL A 33 10.86 -9.00 1.95
N PRO A 34 10.90 -10.27 2.40
CA PRO A 34 10.35 -11.39 1.62
C PRO A 34 8.91 -11.12 1.18
N ASP A 35 8.57 -11.51 -0.04
CA ASP A 35 7.21 -11.45 -0.58
C ASP A 35 6.57 -10.05 -0.61
N ALA A 36 7.38 -8.98 -0.49
CA ALA A 36 6.91 -7.60 -0.47
C ALA A 36 7.74 -6.67 -1.35
N VAL A 37 7.07 -5.70 -1.96
CA VAL A 37 7.69 -4.50 -2.57
C VAL A 37 7.29 -3.29 -1.73
N LEU A 38 8.26 -2.59 -1.16
CA LEU A 38 8.02 -1.43 -0.28
C LEU A 38 8.55 -0.16 -0.93
N LEU A 39 7.67 0.79 -1.23
CA LEU A 39 8.00 2.03 -1.92
C LEU A 39 7.79 3.24 -0.99
N SER A 40 8.88 3.91 -0.63
CA SER A 40 8.86 5.16 0.14
C SER A 40 10.23 5.85 0.00
N ALA A 41 10.51 6.88 0.80
CA ALA A 41 11.80 7.57 0.79
C ALA A 41 12.20 8.05 2.19
N GLY A 42 13.52 8.10 2.44
CA GLY A 42 14.10 8.58 3.70
C GLY A 42 13.59 7.80 4.91
N ASP A 43 13.38 8.49 6.03
CA ASP A 43 12.95 7.87 7.29
C ASP A 43 11.59 7.16 7.20
N ARG A 44 10.73 7.60 6.27
CA ARG A 44 9.43 6.97 6.01
C ARG A 44 9.60 5.56 5.44
N TYR A 45 10.63 5.35 4.63
CA TYR A 45 10.98 4.01 4.14
C TYR A 45 11.51 3.14 5.26
N THR A 46 12.44 3.65 6.08
CA THR A 46 12.99 2.92 7.23
C THR A 46 11.89 2.46 8.18
N GLU A 47 10.94 3.34 8.53
CA GLU A 47 9.83 2.98 9.40
C GLU A 47 8.86 1.99 8.74
N LEU A 48 8.55 2.16 7.45
CA LEU A 48 7.72 1.21 6.72
C LEU A 48 8.33 -0.19 6.74
N VAL A 49 9.62 -0.31 6.39
CA VAL A 49 10.37 -1.57 6.45
C VAL A 49 10.29 -2.19 7.85
N ARG A 50 10.56 -1.41 8.90
CA ARG A 50 10.50 -1.88 10.28
C ARG A 50 9.13 -2.45 10.65
N ARG A 51 8.05 -1.75 10.28
CA ARG A 51 6.66 -2.19 10.55
C ARG A 51 6.32 -3.46 9.77
N VAL A 52 6.66 -3.52 8.48
CA VAL A 52 6.39 -4.71 7.66
C VAL A 52 7.15 -5.92 8.17
N GLN A 53 8.43 -5.78 8.51
CA GLN A 53 9.21 -6.88 9.10
C GLN A 53 8.63 -7.38 10.42
N ALA A 54 8.17 -6.48 11.29
CA ALA A 54 7.57 -6.85 12.57
C ALA A 54 6.23 -7.60 12.43
N GLY A 55 5.46 -7.28 11.39
CA GLY A 55 4.14 -7.86 11.11
C GLY A 55 4.11 -8.91 9.99
N HIS A 56 5.27 -9.27 9.43
CA HIS A 56 5.35 -10.12 8.24
C HIS A 56 4.60 -11.45 8.44
N GLY A 57 3.75 -11.79 7.46
CA GLY A 57 2.87 -12.97 7.50
C GLY A 57 1.68 -12.89 8.46
N LYS A 58 1.43 -11.74 9.12
CA LYS A 58 0.38 -11.59 10.15
C LYS A 58 -0.62 -10.46 9.89
N PHE A 59 -0.50 -9.78 8.75
CA PHE A 59 -1.35 -8.65 8.44
C PHE A 59 -2.80 -9.06 8.17
N ASN A 60 -3.71 -8.23 8.67
CA ASN A 60 -5.12 -8.19 8.33
C ASN A 60 -5.49 -6.75 7.94
N ALA A 61 -6.74 -6.48 7.58
CA ALA A 61 -7.16 -5.16 7.13
C ALA A 61 -6.86 -4.05 8.17
N ASP A 62 -6.97 -4.32 9.46
CA ASP A 62 -6.73 -3.33 10.51
C ASP A 62 -5.24 -3.05 10.68
N SER A 63 -4.43 -4.09 10.88
CA SER A 63 -2.98 -3.96 11.05
C SER A 63 -2.27 -3.47 9.79
N ALA A 64 -2.80 -3.75 8.59
CA ALA A 64 -2.26 -3.22 7.34
C ALA A 64 -2.56 -1.71 7.19
N ARG A 65 -3.71 -1.21 7.67
CA ARG A 65 -3.99 0.23 7.68
C ARG A 65 -3.03 1.01 8.57
N GLU A 66 -2.57 0.41 9.67
CA GLU A 66 -1.54 1.01 10.54
C GLU A 66 -0.17 1.16 9.85
N LEU A 67 0.11 0.45 8.77
CA LEU A 67 1.33 0.69 7.98
C LEU A 67 1.33 2.09 7.36
N MET A 68 0.16 2.68 7.13
CA MET A 68 -0.01 3.99 6.51
C MET A 68 -0.11 5.13 7.54
N SER A 69 -0.03 4.88 8.84
CA SER A 69 -0.05 5.95 9.84
C SER A 69 1.28 6.68 9.93
N LYS A 70 1.30 7.87 10.56
CA LYS A 70 2.55 8.61 10.80
C LYS A 70 3.55 7.74 11.58
N PRO A 71 4.87 7.85 11.32
CA PRO A 71 5.49 8.78 10.38
C PRO A 71 5.60 8.26 8.93
N VAL A 72 4.97 7.14 8.56
CA VAL A 72 5.08 6.61 7.18
C VAL A 72 4.36 7.51 6.17
N CYS A 73 3.15 7.95 6.48
CA CYS A 73 2.46 8.96 5.68
C CYS A 73 3.01 10.37 5.97
N MET A 74 2.81 11.28 5.01
CA MET A 74 3.16 12.69 5.18
C MET A 74 2.19 13.40 6.15
N ASN A 75 2.63 14.50 6.76
CA ASN A 75 1.78 15.35 7.61
C ASN A 75 0.56 15.94 6.88
N SER A 76 0.60 15.97 5.55
CA SER A 76 -0.47 16.42 4.66
C SER A 76 -1.17 15.26 3.95
N ASN A 77 -1.18 14.04 4.53
CA ASN A 77 -1.84 12.89 3.95
C ASN A 77 -3.35 13.14 3.77
N ILE A 78 -3.76 13.47 2.53
CA ILE A 78 -5.15 13.81 2.18
C ILE A 78 -6.02 12.61 1.85
N HIS A 79 -5.40 11.47 1.51
CA HIS A 79 -6.08 10.27 1.05
C HIS A 79 -5.23 9.03 1.34
N SER A 80 -5.86 7.96 1.83
CA SER A 80 -5.23 6.68 2.11
C SER A 80 -6.16 5.55 1.70
N VAL A 81 -5.61 4.51 1.05
CA VAL A 81 -6.38 3.35 0.60
C VAL A 81 -5.59 2.07 0.88
N LEU A 82 -6.27 1.10 1.49
CA LEU A 82 -5.80 -0.28 1.55
C LEU A 82 -6.60 -1.12 0.55
N PHE A 83 -5.92 -1.93 -0.26
CA PHE A 83 -6.54 -2.89 -1.17
C PHE A 83 -6.29 -4.32 -0.68
N ALA A 84 -7.31 -5.17 -0.73
CA ALA A 84 -7.22 -6.63 -0.63
C ALA A 84 -7.66 -7.24 -1.98
N PRO A 85 -6.74 -7.43 -2.93
CA PRO A 85 -7.09 -7.80 -4.31
C PRO A 85 -7.86 -9.12 -4.42
N ASP A 86 -7.54 -10.12 -3.60
CA ASP A 86 -8.15 -11.46 -3.67
C ASP A 86 -9.66 -11.43 -3.40
N THR A 87 -10.11 -10.56 -2.51
CA THR A 87 -11.54 -10.40 -2.17
C THR A 87 -12.18 -9.20 -2.88
N LEU A 88 -11.38 -8.42 -3.60
CA LEU A 88 -11.77 -7.15 -4.21
C LEU A 88 -12.28 -6.11 -3.20
N ASP A 89 -11.93 -6.26 -1.92
CA ASP A 89 -12.21 -5.28 -0.89
C ASP A 89 -11.17 -4.16 -0.90
N PHE A 90 -11.62 -2.95 -0.56
CA PHE A 90 -10.73 -1.85 -0.30
C PHE A 90 -11.30 -0.90 0.74
N TRP A 91 -10.40 -0.26 1.49
CA TRP A 91 -10.74 0.65 2.58
C TRP A 91 -10.20 2.03 2.26
N VAL A 92 -11.08 3.02 2.14
CA VAL A 92 -10.72 4.40 1.78
C VAL A 92 -10.89 5.32 2.98
N ALA A 93 -9.89 6.15 3.23
CA ALA A 93 -9.96 7.27 4.13
C ALA A 93 -9.59 8.57 3.40
N ASN A 94 -10.33 9.64 3.69
CA ASN A 94 -10.06 10.99 3.20
C ASN A 94 -9.81 11.90 4.40
N ALA A 95 -8.91 12.87 4.25
CA ALA A 95 -8.73 13.91 5.25
C ALA A 95 -10.01 14.74 5.38
N ASP A 96 -10.25 15.25 6.59
CA ASP A 96 -11.35 16.16 6.88
C ASP A 96 -10.82 17.54 7.32
N SER A 97 -11.69 18.42 7.81
CA SER A 97 -11.28 19.77 8.24
C SER A 97 -10.38 19.80 9.48
N LYS A 98 -10.16 18.66 10.14
CA LYS A 98 -9.42 18.53 11.40
C LYS A 98 -8.30 17.49 11.34
N ASN A 99 -8.48 16.40 10.60
CA ASN A 99 -7.62 15.22 10.64
C ASN A 99 -7.08 14.86 9.25
N VAL A 100 -5.85 14.33 9.22
CA VAL A 100 -5.28 13.68 8.03
C VAL A 100 -5.97 12.35 7.76
N ALA A 101 -5.95 11.87 6.51
CA ALA A 101 -6.66 10.66 6.11
C ALA A 101 -6.28 9.42 6.94
N SER A 102 -5.00 9.26 7.30
CA SER A 102 -4.58 8.13 8.13
C SER A 102 -5.21 8.10 9.53
N GLU A 103 -5.77 9.21 9.99
CA GLU A 103 -6.41 9.37 11.31
C GLU A 103 -7.95 9.45 11.21
N THR A 104 -8.52 9.39 9.99
CA THR A 104 -9.98 9.40 9.79
C THR A 104 -10.55 7.99 9.65
N ARG A 105 -11.90 7.91 9.63
CA ARG A 105 -12.61 6.65 9.40
C ARG A 105 -12.28 6.11 8.01
N TYR A 106 -11.85 4.86 7.97
CA TYR A 106 -11.81 4.07 6.75
C TYR A 106 -13.20 3.50 6.43
N THR A 107 -13.67 3.75 5.22
CA THR A 107 -14.90 3.15 4.69
C THR A 107 -14.53 1.95 3.82
N GLN A 108 -15.07 0.78 4.15
CA GLN A 108 -14.92 -0.41 3.32
C GLN A 108 -15.85 -0.35 2.12
N TYR A 109 -15.34 -0.81 0.98
CA TYR A 109 -16.08 -1.04 -0.25
C TYR A 109 -15.66 -2.40 -0.82
N ASN A 110 -16.55 -3.02 -1.59
CA ASN A 110 -16.23 -4.17 -2.42
C ASN A 110 -16.38 -3.79 -3.90
N LEU A 111 -15.31 -3.92 -4.68
CA LEU A 111 -15.29 -3.46 -6.07
C LEU A 111 -16.29 -4.23 -6.96
N ALA A 112 -16.46 -5.54 -6.73
CA ALA A 112 -17.41 -6.33 -7.52
C ALA A 112 -18.86 -5.88 -7.28
N GLU A 113 -19.21 -5.57 -6.03
CA GLU A 113 -20.53 -5.01 -5.68
C GLU A 113 -20.74 -3.63 -6.30
N LEU A 114 -19.73 -2.76 -6.23
CA LEU A 114 -19.78 -1.43 -6.85
C LEU A 114 -20.00 -1.52 -8.36
N LEU A 115 -19.25 -2.37 -9.07
CA LEU A 115 -19.39 -2.56 -10.51
C LEU A 115 -20.78 -3.09 -10.88
N LYS A 116 -21.29 -4.08 -10.14
CA LYS A 116 -22.66 -4.59 -10.31
C LYS A 116 -23.70 -3.48 -10.13
N SER A 117 -23.53 -2.62 -9.13
CA SER A 117 -24.45 -1.50 -8.87
C SER A 117 -24.38 -0.41 -9.94
N ALA A 118 -23.22 -0.23 -10.58
CA ALA A 118 -23.00 0.74 -11.66
C ALA A 118 -23.51 0.27 -13.03
N GLY A 119 -24.10 -0.93 -13.12
CA GLY A 119 -24.55 -1.52 -14.37
C GLY A 119 -23.40 -2.00 -15.26
N ALA A 120 -22.20 -2.17 -14.72
CA ALA A 120 -21.13 -2.87 -15.42
C ALA A 120 -21.56 -4.33 -15.62
N LYS A 121 -21.58 -4.77 -16.88
CA LYS A 121 -21.87 -6.15 -17.27
C LYS A 121 -20.66 -7.04 -17.01
#